data_AF-A0A350YSM6-F1
#
_entry.id   AF-A0A350YSM6-F1
#
_cell.length_a   1.000
_cell.length_b   1.000
_cell.length_c   1.000
_cell.angle_alpha   90.00
_cell.angle_beta   90.00
_cell.angle_gamma   90.00
#
_symmetry.space_group_name_H-M   'P 1'
#
loop_
_entity.id
_entity.type
_entity.pdbx_description
1 polymer ?
#
loop_
_entity_poly.entity_id
_entity_poly.type
_entity_poly.pdbx_seq_one_letter_code
_entity_poly.pdbx_strand_id
1 'polypeptide(L)'
;MVKQIKSSTALLLILTLLAGISGCSKAPVPKPRGYFRIDLPAKEYVTFNNPAESANLPLTFEYPRYGVISDKIENAPEPGWFNIEFPGYKASLHLTYKDIHGDLEELVEQTYTMNVKNHITKADAINEQVITDPEKRIFGIFYDLKGNTATAVQFYVTDSADHYLRGSLYFEAEPNADSLTPVIDFFREDVFHLIETLEWKKK
;
A
#
# COMPACT_ATOMS: atom_id res chain seq x y z
N MET A 1 7.38 82.15 9.26
CA MET A 1 6.14 82.29 8.46
C MET A 1 5.56 80.90 8.25
N VAL A 2 4.64 80.46 9.11
CA VAL A 2 4.06 79.11 9.05
C VAL A 2 2.84 79.17 8.13
N LYS A 3 2.92 78.54 6.95
CA LYS A 3 1.79 78.46 6.00
C LYS A 3 0.69 77.57 6.60
N GLN A 4 -0.44 78.17 6.93
CA GLN A 4 -1.69 77.48 7.29
C GLN A 4 -2.11 76.58 6.12
N ILE A 5 -1.91 75.27 6.26
CA ILE A 5 -2.42 74.27 5.31
C ILE A 5 -3.94 74.24 5.49
N LYS A 6 -4.69 74.52 4.42
CA LYS A 6 -6.17 74.53 4.47
C LYS A 6 -6.66 73.11 4.84
N SER A 7 -7.56 73.02 5.82
CA SER A 7 -8.11 71.76 6.35
C SER A 7 -8.62 70.79 5.26
N SER A 8 -9.19 71.32 4.17
CA SER A 8 -9.67 70.52 3.03
C SER A 8 -8.55 69.85 2.22
N THR A 9 -7.40 70.51 2.03
CA THR A 9 -6.26 69.90 1.31
C THR A 9 -5.55 68.85 2.17
N ALA A 10 -5.55 69.02 3.49
CA ALA A 10 -5.04 68.00 4.42
C ALA A 10 -5.96 66.76 4.42
N LEU A 11 -7.28 66.96 4.39
CA LEU A 11 -8.25 65.85 4.33
C LEU A 11 -8.13 65.04 3.03
N LEU A 12 -7.90 65.72 1.90
CA LEU A 12 -7.72 65.06 0.60
C LEU A 12 -6.43 64.23 0.55
N LEU A 13 -5.34 64.72 1.16
CA LEU A 13 -4.07 64.01 1.29
C LEU A 13 -4.17 62.79 2.23
N ILE A 14 -4.98 62.89 3.29
CA ILE A 14 -5.25 61.77 4.20
C ILE A 14 -6.09 60.69 3.49
N LEU A 15 -7.07 61.10 2.67
CA LEU A 15 -7.91 60.17 1.93
C LEU A 15 -7.14 59.42 0.82
N THR A 16 -6.23 60.09 0.11
CA THR A 16 -5.35 59.43 -0.86
C THR A 16 -4.33 58.52 -0.20
N LEU A 17 -3.84 58.87 0.99
CA LEU A 17 -2.95 58.01 1.78
C LEU A 17 -3.68 56.75 2.30
N LEU A 18 -4.94 56.88 2.72
CA LEU A 18 -5.76 55.73 3.14
C LEU A 18 -6.13 54.81 1.97
N ALA A 19 -6.27 55.32 0.75
CA ALA A 19 -6.57 54.49 -0.42
C ALA A 19 -5.38 53.60 -0.87
N GLY A 20 -4.14 53.96 -0.50
CA GLY A 20 -2.92 53.23 -0.88
C GLY A 20 -2.64 51.96 -0.07
N ILE A 21 -3.33 51.75 1.05
CA ILE A 21 -3.11 50.61 1.97
C ILE A 21 -4.14 49.47 1.81
N SER A 22 -5.12 49.62 0.93
CA SER A 22 -6.12 48.58 0.60
C SER A 22 -5.64 47.57 -0.45
N GLY A 23 -4.41 47.08 -0.31
CA GLY A 23 -3.86 46.00 -1.13
C GLY A 23 -4.02 44.65 -0.42
N CYS A 24 -5.11 43.92 -0.68
CA CYS A 24 -5.30 42.57 -0.16
C CYS A 24 -4.44 41.58 -0.97
N SER A 25 -3.15 41.46 -0.65
CA SER A 25 -2.30 40.39 -1.20
C SER A 25 -2.71 39.08 -0.53
N LYS A 26 -3.47 38.23 -1.23
CA LYS A 26 -3.62 36.83 -0.80
C LYS A 26 -2.21 36.23 -0.79
N ALA A 27 -1.81 35.66 0.34
CA ALA A 27 -0.54 34.95 0.43
C ALA A 27 -0.49 33.92 -0.71
N PRO A 28 0.57 33.90 -1.55
CA PRO A 28 0.67 32.92 -2.61
C PRO A 28 0.68 31.53 -1.98
N VAL A 29 -0.38 30.76 -2.21
CA VAL A 29 -0.45 29.36 -1.81
C VAL A 29 0.57 28.61 -2.67
N PRO A 30 1.59 27.96 -2.08
CA PRO A 30 2.54 27.16 -2.85
C PRO A 30 1.78 26.11 -3.66
N LYS A 31 2.13 25.95 -4.93
CA LYS A 31 1.57 24.84 -5.72
C LYS A 31 1.92 23.51 -5.03
N PRO A 32 1.01 22.52 -5.02
CA PRO A 32 1.34 21.18 -4.54
C PRO A 32 2.62 20.69 -5.21
N ARG A 33 3.48 19.99 -4.46
CA ARG A 33 4.66 19.36 -5.04
C ARG A 33 4.20 18.35 -6.09
N GLY A 34 4.72 18.48 -7.31
CA GLY A 34 4.50 17.50 -8.37
C GLY A 34 5.41 16.30 -8.14
N TYR A 35 4.82 15.13 -7.95
CA TYR A 35 5.56 13.87 -7.91
C TYR A 35 5.78 13.34 -9.33
N PHE A 36 6.72 12.40 -9.49
CA PHE A 36 6.95 11.75 -10.77
C PHE A 36 5.66 11.06 -11.24
N ARG A 37 5.30 11.26 -12.51
CA ARG A 37 4.24 10.49 -13.14
C ARG A 37 4.75 9.08 -13.38
N ILE A 38 4.18 8.12 -12.69
CA ILE A 38 4.42 6.70 -12.90
C ILE A 38 3.29 6.21 -13.79
N ASP A 39 3.61 5.80 -15.01
CA ASP A 39 2.61 5.22 -15.91
C ASP A 39 2.30 3.80 -15.44
N LEU A 40 1.09 3.62 -14.91
CA LEU A 40 0.59 2.34 -14.43
C LEU A 40 -0.12 1.62 -15.59
N PRO A 41 0.05 0.29 -15.71
CA PRO A 41 -0.52 -0.48 -16.80
C PRO A 41 -2.01 -0.70 -16.56
N ALA A 42 -2.74 -1.12 -17.60
CA ALA A 42 -4.07 -1.64 -17.41
C ALA A 42 -4.02 -2.93 -16.55
N LYS A 43 -4.96 -3.07 -15.62
CA LYS A 43 -5.11 -4.26 -14.79
C LYS A 43 -5.70 -5.40 -15.63
N GLU A 44 -4.85 -6.33 -16.01
CA GLU A 44 -5.23 -7.61 -16.58
C GLU A 44 -4.69 -8.72 -15.68
N TYR A 45 -5.50 -9.74 -15.43
CA TYR A 45 -5.16 -10.80 -14.50
C TYR A 45 -4.99 -12.14 -15.19
N VAL A 46 -4.13 -12.98 -14.61
CA VAL A 46 -3.87 -14.37 -15.03
C VAL A 46 -3.96 -15.29 -13.82
N THR A 47 -4.39 -16.53 -14.03
CA THR A 47 -4.58 -17.50 -12.95
C THR A 47 -3.26 -18.18 -12.59
N PHE A 48 -2.87 -18.11 -11.33
CA PHE A 48 -1.77 -18.89 -10.76
C PHE A 48 -2.19 -20.35 -10.53
N ASN A 49 -1.23 -21.28 -10.72
CA ASN A 49 -1.42 -22.70 -10.47
C ASN A 49 -2.60 -23.32 -11.25
N ASN A 50 -2.68 -22.93 -12.53
CA ASN A 50 -3.51 -23.63 -13.51
C ASN A 50 -2.99 -25.07 -13.66
N PRO A 51 -3.85 -26.11 -13.77
CA PRO A 51 -3.45 -27.51 -13.94
C PRO A 51 -2.39 -27.81 -15.02
N ALA A 52 -2.12 -26.88 -15.96
CA ALA A 52 -1.06 -27.00 -16.95
C ALA A 52 0.36 -26.61 -16.46
N GLU A 53 0.49 -25.90 -15.33
CA GLU A 53 1.74 -25.25 -14.90
C GLU A 53 2.12 -25.55 -13.43
N SER A 54 1.51 -26.58 -12.82
CA SER A 54 1.51 -26.88 -11.37
C SER A 54 2.81 -26.58 -10.61
N ALA A 55 2.86 -25.39 -10.00
CA ALA A 55 3.45 -25.25 -8.67
C ALA A 55 2.58 -26.12 -7.75
N ASN A 56 3.10 -27.24 -7.24
CA ASN A 56 2.37 -28.25 -6.44
C ASN A 56 1.84 -27.70 -5.09
N LEU A 57 1.03 -26.65 -5.13
CA LEU A 57 0.42 -25.96 -4.00
C LEU A 57 -1.10 -26.15 -4.08
N PRO A 58 -1.79 -26.37 -2.94
CA PRO A 58 -3.22 -26.62 -2.94
C PRO A 58 -4.04 -25.31 -2.92
N LEU A 59 -3.70 -24.37 -3.81
CA LEU A 59 -4.38 -23.08 -3.93
C LEU A 59 -4.32 -22.53 -5.36
N THR A 60 -5.31 -21.73 -5.75
CA THR A 60 -5.36 -20.95 -7.00
C THR A 60 -5.82 -19.55 -6.69
N PHE A 61 -5.34 -18.57 -7.44
CA PHE A 61 -5.77 -17.17 -7.37
C PHE A 61 -5.42 -16.47 -8.68
N GLU A 62 -5.94 -15.27 -8.87
CA GLU A 62 -5.54 -14.41 -9.98
C GLU A 62 -4.51 -13.36 -9.54
N TYR A 63 -3.54 -13.09 -10.40
CA TYR A 63 -2.53 -12.06 -10.18
C TYR A 63 -2.28 -11.24 -11.46
N PRO A 64 -1.74 -10.02 -11.35
CA PRO A 64 -1.59 -9.17 -12.52
C PRO A 64 -0.63 -9.74 -13.55
N ARG A 65 -0.99 -9.64 -14.84
CA ARG A 65 -0.20 -10.12 -16.00
C ARG A 65 1.20 -9.51 -16.08
N TYR A 66 1.41 -8.33 -15.51
CA TYR A 66 2.72 -7.68 -15.43
C TYR A 66 3.57 -8.18 -14.25
N GLY A 67 3.08 -9.15 -13.48
CA GLY A 67 3.83 -9.87 -12.46
C GLY A 67 4.51 -11.11 -13.04
N VAL A 68 5.71 -11.41 -12.53
CA VAL A 68 6.47 -12.60 -12.89
C VAL A 68 6.58 -13.48 -11.66
N ILE A 69 6.09 -14.73 -11.75
CA ILE A 69 6.27 -15.70 -10.67
C ILE A 69 7.76 -16.08 -10.58
N SER A 70 8.31 -15.96 -9.38
CA SER A 70 9.64 -16.43 -9.04
C SER A 70 9.52 -17.48 -7.94
N ASP A 71 9.74 -18.74 -8.30
CA ASP A 71 9.77 -19.91 -7.40
C ASP A 71 11.20 -20.21 -6.90
N LYS A 72 12.21 -19.55 -7.46
CA LYS A 72 13.62 -19.73 -7.12
C LYS A 72 14.02 -18.91 -5.91
N ILE A 73 13.53 -19.29 -4.73
CA ILE A 73 14.20 -18.88 -3.50
C ILE A 73 15.28 -19.93 -3.22
N GLU A 74 16.51 -19.64 -3.67
CA GLU A 74 17.68 -20.54 -3.62
C GLU A 74 18.05 -21.08 -2.21
N ASN A 75 17.37 -20.63 -1.15
CA ASN A 75 17.54 -21.11 0.22
C ASN A 75 16.22 -21.02 1.01
N ALA A 76 15.07 -21.33 0.40
CA ALA A 76 13.81 -21.35 1.14
C ALA A 76 13.92 -22.32 2.32
N PRO A 77 13.71 -21.87 3.57
CA PRO A 77 13.84 -22.74 4.74
C PRO A 77 12.79 -23.86 4.75
N GLU A 78 11.65 -23.66 4.07
CA GLU A 78 10.53 -24.60 3.96
C GLU A 78 9.90 -24.50 2.55
N PRO A 79 9.24 -25.56 2.05
CA PRO A 79 8.44 -25.48 0.82
C PRO A 79 7.26 -24.49 0.97
N GLY A 80 6.78 -23.92 -0.14
CA GLY A 80 5.61 -23.02 -0.14
C GLY A 80 5.94 -21.53 -0.25
N TRP A 81 7.22 -21.16 -0.35
CA TRP A 81 7.64 -19.79 -0.61
C TRP A 81 7.71 -19.52 -2.10
N PHE A 82 7.11 -18.42 -2.53
CA PHE A 82 7.18 -17.94 -3.90
C PHE A 82 6.90 -16.44 -3.93
N ASN A 83 7.40 -15.77 -4.97
CA ASN A 83 7.19 -14.35 -5.13
C ASN A 83 6.43 -14.05 -6.42
N ILE A 84 5.72 -12.93 -6.43
CA ILE A 84 5.31 -12.24 -7.65
C ILE A 84 6.17 -10.99 -7.76
N GLU A 85 7.09 -11.00 -8.70
CA GLU A 85 8.02 -9.90 -8.95
C GLU A 85 7.41 -8.92 -9.96
N PHE A 86 7.55 -7.63 -9.70
CA PHE A 86 7.13 -6.55 -10.57
C PHE A 86 8.33 -5.65 -10.92
N PRO A 87 9.26 -6.11 -11.79
CA PRO A 87 10.55 -5.44 -12.01
C PRO A 87 10.42 -3.98 -12.47
N GLY A 88 9.39 -3.68 -13.27
CA GLY A 88 9.12 -2.32 -13.74
C GLY A 88 8.79 -1.31 -12.64
N TYR A 89 8.36 -1.79 -11.47
CA TYR A 89 7.95 -0.97 -10.33
C TYR A 89 8.85 -1.16 -9.11
N LYS A 90 9.91 -1.98 -9.25
CA LYS A 90 10.79 -2.39 -8.13
C LYS A 90 9.97 -2.87 -6.93
N ALA A 91 8.94 -3.66 -7.21
CA ALA A 91 8.03 -4.16 -6.20
C ALA A 91 8.00 -5.69 -6.24
N SER A 92 7.83 -6.28 -5.06
CA SER A 92 7.81 -7.73 -4.90
C SER A 92 6.72 -8.09 -3.91
N LEU A 93 5.81 -8.99 -4.30
CA LEU A 93 4.85 -9.62 -3.40
C LEU A 93 5.43 -10.97 -2.97
N HIS A 94 5.94 -11.02 -1.74
CA HIS A 94 6.40 -12.28 -1.15
C HIS A 94 5.20 -13.04 -0.61
N LEU A 95 5.08 -14.32 -0.98
CA LEU A 95 4.02 -15.20 -0.56
C LEU A 95 4.61 -16.44 0.12
N THR A 96 3.96 -16.85 1.19
CA THR A 96 4.32 -18.07 1.92
C THR A 96 3.06 -18.85 2.22
N TYR A 97 2.95 -20.02 1.61
CA TYR A 97 1.93 -21.01 1.91
C TYR A 97 2.45 -21.97 2.99
N LYS A 98 1.58 -22.31 3.94
CA LYS A 98 1.80 -23.34 4.96
C LYS A 98 0.55 -24.20 5.14
N ASP A 99 0.80 -25.47 5.45
CA ASP A 99 -0.23 -26.36 5.96
C ASP A 99 -0.45 -26.10 7.45
N ILE A 100 -1.72 -26.13 7.88
CA ILE A 100 -2.05 -26.02 9.31
C ILE A 100 -2.01 -27.41 9.93
N HIS A 101 -1.32 -27.53 11.05
CA HIS A 101 -1.14 -28.76 11.82
C HIS A 101 -1.49 -28.56 13.31
N GLY A 102 -2.61 -27.89 13.56
CA GLY A 102 -3.04 -27.52 14.92
C GLY A 102 -2.29 -26.32 15.52
N ASP A 103 -1.49 -25.64 14.70
CA ASP A 103 -0.59 -24.53 15.03
C ASP A 103 -1.10 -23.18 14.49
N LEU A 104 -2.37 -23.08 14.10
CA LEU A 104 -2.94 -21.84 13.53
C LEU A 104 -2.76 -20.63 14.46
N GLU A 105 -2.93 -20.81 15.77
CA GLU A 105 -2.71 -19.74 16.74
C GLU A 105 -1.26 -19.23 16.72
N GLU A 106 -0.30 -20.14 16.62
CA GLU A 106 1.12 -19.79 16.51
C GLU A 106 1.40 -19.07 15.19
N LEU A 107 0.87 -19.55 14.06
CA LEU A 107 1.03 -18.91 12.76
C LEU A 107 0.46 -17.48 12.74
N VAL A 108 -0.72 -17.28 13.36
CA VAL A 108 -1.34 -15.96 13.50
C VAL A 108 -0.51 -15.05 14.39
N GLU A 109 -0.03 -15.53 15.55
CA GLU A 109 0.78 -14.73 16.47
C GLU A 109 2.16 -14.38 15.89
N GLN A 110 2.79 -15.29 15.14
CA GLN A 110 4.02 -15.04 14.40
C GLN A 110 3.81 -13.93 13.37
N THR A 111 2.73 -14.02 12.58
CA THR A 111 2.38 -12.99 11.60
C THR A 111 2.06 -11.65 12.27
N TYR A 112 1.30 -11.63 13.37
CA TYR A 112 1.03 -10.42 14.12
C TYR A 112 2.33 -9.79 14.67
N THR A 113 3.23 -10.60 15.22
CA THR A 113 4.53 -10.12 15.71
C THR A 113 5.37 -9.52 14.58
N MET A 114 5.40 -10.18 13.42
CA MET A 114 6.15 -9.66 12.28
C MET A 114 5.51 -8.42 11.66
N ASN A 115 4.19 -8.38 11.50
CA ASN A 115 3.50 -7.32 10.78
C ASN A 115 3.25 -6.08 11.66
N VAL A 116 2.95 -6.29 12.95
CA VAL A 116 2.57 -5.23 13.88
C VAL A 116 3.72 -4.92 14.82
N LYS A 117 4.16 -5.87 15.66
CA LYS A 117 5.15 -5.57 16.72
C LYS A 117 6.49 -5.07 16.14
N ASN A 118 6.94 -5.62 15.01
CA ASN A 118 8.21 -5.22 14.40
C ASN A 118 8.12 -3.91 13.58
N HIS A 119 6.91 -3.48 13.19
CA HIS A 119 6.71 -2.28 12.38
C HIS A 119 6.06 -1.12 13.13
N ILE A 120 5.55 -1.31 14.34
CA ILE A 120 4.93 -0.26 15.16
C ILE A 120 5.87 0.91 15.45
N THR A 121 7.18 0.70 15.35
CA THR A 121 8.21 1.74 15.56
C THR A 121 8.58 2.49 14.27
N LYS A 122 8.22 1.96 13.10
CA LYS A 122 8.61 2.49 11.77
C LYS A 122 7.45 3.02 10.95
N ALA A 123 6.24 2.50 11.17
CA ALA A 123 5.03 2.97 10.50
C ALA A 123 4.40 4.13 11.29
N ASP A 124 3.86 5.11 10.58
CA ASP A 124 3.13 6.23 11.19
C ASP A 124 1.75 5.75 11.70
N ALA A 125 1.16 4.77 11.01
CA ALA A 125 -0.05 4.09 11.42
C ALA A 125 -0.10 2.68 10.81
N ILE A 126 -0.77 1.76 11.51
CA ILE A 126 -1.09 0.42 11.01
C ILE A 126 -2.60 0.29 11.04
N ASN A 127 -3.23 0.16 9.87
CA ASN A 127 -4.67 -0.09 9.77
C ASN A 127 -4.91 -1.57 9.56
N GLU A 128 -5.75 -2.17 10.40
CA GLU A 128 -6.14 -3.58 10.31
C GLU A 128 -7.54 -3.69 9.71
N GLN A 129 -7.72 -4.59 8.76
CA GLN A 129 -9.02 -4.92 8.16
C GLN A 129 -9.24 -6.42 8.24
N VAL A 130 -10.40 -6.83 8.76
CA VAL A 130 -10.78 -8.23 8.82
C VAL A 130 -11.22 -8.70 7.44
N ILE A 131 -10.66 -9.81 6.99
CA ILE A 131 -11.05 -10.48 5.75
C ILE A 131 -11.97 -11.64 6.13
N THR A 132 -13.17 -11.67 5.55
CA THR A 132 -14.11 -12.78 5.74
C THR A 132 -14.92 -13.05 4.47
N ASP A 133 -14.80 -14.27 3.98
CA ASP A 133 -15.66 -14.85 2.95
C ASP A 133 -16.01 -16.28 3.39
N PRO A 134 -17.17 -16.47 4.05
CA PRO A 134 -17.59 -17.80 4.52
C PRO A 134 -17.87 -18.79 3.39
N GLU A 135 -18.25 -18.33 2.19
CA GLU A 135 -18.57 -19.19 1.05
C GLU A 135 -17.30 -19.84 0.48
N LYS A 136 -16.23 -19.05 0.35
CA LYS A 136 -14.90 -19.54 -0.09
C LYS A 136 -14.03 -20.06 1.04
N ARG A 137 -14.50 -19.94 2.30
CA ARG A 137 -13.72 -20.21 3.52
C ARG A 137 -12.41 -19.43 3.53
N ILE A 138 -12.49 -18.10 3.42
CA ILE A 138 -11.34 -17.21 3.52
C ILE A 138 -11.52 -16.35 4.76
N PHE A 139 -10.59 -16.47 5.70
CA PHE A 139 -10.59 -15.71 6.95
C PHE A 139 -9.19 -15.17 7.20
N GLY A 140 -9.07 -13.94 7.67
CA GLY A 140 -7.75 -13.38 7.93
C GLY A 140 -7.76 -11.90 8.28
N ILE A 141 -6.56 -11.31 8.23
CA ILE A 141 -6.37 -9.88 8.49
C ILE A 141 -5.48 -9.30 7.40
N PHE A 142 -5.90 -8.15 6.88
CA PHE A 142 -5.14 -7.28 6.01
C PHE A 142 -4.58 -6.11 6.81
N TYR A 143 -3.29 -5.85 6.68
CA TYR A 143 -2.56 -4.78 7.34
C TYR A 143 -2.10 -3.76 6.29
N ASP A 144 -2.53 -2.51 6.43
CA ASP A 144 -2.10 -1.38 5.62
C ASP A 144 -1.20 -0.47 6.46
N LEU A 145 0.09 -0.51 6.18
CA LEU A 145 1.12 0.22 6.92
C LEU A 145 1.32 1.58 6.25
N LYS A 146 0.99 2.66 6.96
CA LYS A 146 1.18 4.04 6.51
C LYS A 146 2.51 4.60 6.96
N GLY A 147 3.00 5.59 6.22
CA GLY A 147 4.24 6.29 6.52
C GLY A 147 5.43 5.77 5.73
N ASN A 148 6.63 6.08 6.21
CA ASN A 148 7.86 5.88 5.45
C ASN A 148 8.43 4.45 5.55
N THR A 149 7.63 3.47 5.13
CA THR A 149 7.94 2.03 5.20
C THR A 149 8.16 1.43 3.81
N ALA A 150 9.13 0.51 3.71
CA ALA A 150 9.35 -0.28 2.49
C ALA A 150 8.27 -1.35 2.29
N THR A 151 7.57 -1.74 3.36
CA THR A 151 6.46 -2.71 3.34
C THR A 151 5.15 -1.97 3.54
N ALA A 152 4.37 -1.84 2.47
CA ALA A 152 3.15 -1.05 2.49
C ALA A 152 1.91 -1.88 2.86
N VAL A 153 1.90 -3.15 2.45
CA VAL A 153 0.76 -4.06 2.62
C VAL A 153 1.27 -5.40 3.13
N GLN A 154 0.61 -5.95 4.15
CA GLN A 154 0.83 -7.31 4.63
C GLN A 154 -0.51 -7.97 4.90
N PHE A 155 -0.62 -9.29 4.75
CA PHE A 155 -1.85 -10.01 5.08
C PHE A 155 -1.56 -11.45 5.44
N TYR A 156 -2.53 -12.09 6.09
CA TYR A 156 -2.66 -13.54 6.05
C TYR A 156 -4.12 -13.92 5.81
N VAL A 157 -4.34 -15.08 5.20
CA VAL A 157 -5.64 -15.70 4.99
C VAL A 157 -5.54 -17.21 5.22
N THR A 158 -6.63 -17.80 5.71
CA THR A 158 -6.73 -19.21 6.04
C THR A 158 -8.15 -19.71 5.82
N ASP A 159 -8.31 -21.01 5.62
CA ASP A 159 -9.59 -21.70 5.70
C ASP A 159 -9.95 -22.16 7.13
N SER A 160 -9.15 -21.76 8.12
CA SER A 160 -9.22 -22.13 9.54
C SER A 160 -8.91 -23.60 9.87
N ALA A 161 -8.58 -24.44 8.88
CA ALA A 161 -8.43 -25.87 9.08
C ALA A 161 -7.11 -26.41 8.53
N ASP A 162 -6.84 -26.18 7.25
CA ASP A 162 -5.81 -26.89 6.50
C ASP A 162 -4.82 -25.95 5.80
N HIS A 163 -5.25 -24.74 5.46
CA HIS A 163 -4.52 -23.84 4.57
C HIS A 163 -4.21 -22.52 5.26
N TYR A 164 -2.96 -22.07 5.13
CA TYR A 164 -2.51 -20.75 5.57
C TYR A 164 -1.68 -20.11 4.46
N LEU A 165 -2.08 -18.91 4.03
CA LEU A 165 -1.33 -18.11 3.07
C LEU A 165 -1.04 -16.75 3.68
N ARG A 166 0.24 -16.37 3.69
CA ARG A 166 0.70 -15.04 4.09
C ARG A 166 1.28 -14.32 2.89
N GLY A 167 1.06 -13.01 2.83
CA GLY A 167 1.71 -12.16 1.84
C GLY A 167 2.22 -10.84 2.40
N SER A 168 3.26 -10.31 1.77
CA SER A 168 3.83 -9.00 2.09
C SER A 168 4.35 -8.32 0.83
N LEU A 169 3.83 -7.12 0.55
CA LEU A 169 4.23 -6.29 -0.58
C LEU A 169 5.35 -5.33 -0.19
N TYR A 170 6.48 -5.47 -0.86
CA TYR A 170 7.67 -4.64 -0.67
C TYR A 170 7.96 -3.78 -1.90
N PHE A 171 8.50 -2.59 -1.66
CA PHE A 171 9.05 -1.70 -2.68
C PHE A 171 10.53 -1.45 -2.41
N GLU A 172 11.41 -1.70 -3.39
CA GLU A 172 12.84 -1.39 -3.35
C GLU A 172 13.13 0.08 -3.72
N ALA A 173 12.32 1.00 -3.22
CA ALA A 173 12.51 2.43 -3.39
C ALA A 173 12.95 3.05 -2.06
N GLU A 174 13.75 4.13 -2.12
CA GLU A 174 13.94 4.95 -0.93
C GLU A 174 12.57 5.38 -0.43
N PRO A 175 12.27 5.18 0.86
CA PRO A 175 10.95 5.44 1.37
C PRO A 175 10.74 6.96 1.28
N ASN A 176 9.85 7.34 0.37
CA ASN A 176 9.25 8.66 0.25
C ASN A 176 7.74 8.43 0.09
N ALA A 177 7.07 8.31 1.24
CA ALA A 177 5.66 7.92 1.34
C ALA A 177 4.73 8.72 0.41
N ASP A 178 4.91 10.04 0.33
CA ASP A 178 4.05 10.89 -0.49
C ASP A 178 4.21 10.64 -1.99
N SER A 179 5.41 10.24 -2.44
CA SER A 179 5.68 9.94 -3.86
C SER A 179 5.15 8.57 -4.28
N LEU A 180 5.14 7.62 -3.35
CA LEU A 180 4.83 6.21 -3.62
C LEU A 180 3.35 5.87 -3.41
N THR A 181 2.58 6.71 -2.72
CA THR A 181 1.18 6.45 -2.37
C THR A 181 0.33 5.99 -3.59
N PRO A 182 0.37 6.65 -4.77
CA PRO A 182 -0.45 6.21 -5.91
C PRO A 182 -0.07 4.82 -6.43
N VAL A 183 1.21 4.44 -6.33
CA VAL A 183 1.69 3.13 -6.74
C VAL A 183 1.32 2.07 -5.70
N ILE A 184 1.48 2.40 -4.41
CA ILE A 184 1.07 1.53 -3.31
C ILE A 184 -0.43 1.22 -3.41
N ASP A 185 -1.26 2.22 -3.64
CA ASP A 185 -2.71 2.05 -3.77
C ASP A 185 -3.06 1.19 -4.99
N PHE A 186 -2.37 1.39 -6.12
CA PHE A 186 -2.52 0.56 -7.31
C PHE A 186 -2.22 -0.93 -7.05
N PHE A 187 -1.10 -1.24 -6.40
CA PHE A 187 -0.77 -2.62 -6.04
C PHE A 187 -1.63 -3.16 -4.90
N ARG A 188 -2.14 -2.31 -4.00
CA ARG A 188 -3.08 -2.71 -2.95
C ARG A 188 -4.32 -3.35 -3.54
N GLU A 189 -4.87 -2.75 -4.59
CA GLU A 189 -6.00 -3.31 -5.33
C GLU A 189 -5.67 -4.68 -5.95
N ASP A 190 -4.44 -4.90 -6.42
CA ASP A 190 -4.03 -6.21 -6.94
C ASP A 190 -3.95 -7.28 -5.85
N VAL A 191 -3.50 -6.91 -4.65
CA VAL A 191 -3.49 -7.81 -3.50
C VAL A 191 -4.92 -8.15 -3.07
N PHE A 192 -5.85 -7.19 -3.08
CA PHE A 192 -7.26 -7.48 -2.82
C PHE A 192 -7.83 -8.42 -3.87
N HIS A 193 -7.61 -8.17 -5.17
CA HIS A 193 -8.07 -9.06 -6.24
C HIS A 193 -7.54 -10.49 -6.07
N LEU A 194 -6.27 -10.62 -5.70
CA LEU A 194 -5.66 -11.92 -5.40
C LEU A 194 -6.39 -12.65 -4.27
N ILE A 195 -6.69 -11.96 -3.17
CA ILE A 195 -7.40 -12.54 -2.03
C ILE A 195 -8.85 -12.88 -2.40
N GLU A 196 -9.53 -12.03 -3.16
CA GLU A 196 -10.92 -12.24 -3.60
C GLU A 196 -11.05 -13.43 -4.56
N THR A 197 -10.05 -13.68 -5.39
CA THR A 197 -10.02 -14.80 -6.36
C THR A 197 -9.36 -16.05 -5.81
N LEU A 198 -8.94 -16.05 -4.54
CA LEU A 198 -8.32 -17.19 -3.90
C LEU A 198 -9.31 -18.35 -3.77
N GLU A 199 -8.86 -19.53 -4.12
CA GLU A 199 -9.59 -20.79 -3.95
C GLU A 199 -8.64 -21.84 -3.39
N TRP A 200 -9.11 -22.55 -2.36
CA TRP A 200 -8.40 -23.67 -1.75
C TRP A 200 -8.69 -24.97 -2.51
N LYS A 201 -7.64 -25.76 -2.79
CA LYS A 201 -7.80 -27.10 -3.36
C LYS A 201 -7.77 -28.13 -2.23
N LYS A 202 -8.64 -29.13 -2.31
CA LYS A 202 -8.61 -30.27 -1.39
C LYS A 202 -7.27 -31.01 -1.52
N LYS A 203 -6.73 -31.41 -0.37
CA LYS A 203 -5.56 -32.29 -0.25
C LYS A 203 -5.95 -33.76 -0.44
#